data_AF-A0A1I0IY84-F1
#
_entry.id   AF-A0A1I0IY84-F1
#
_cell.length_a   1.000
_cell.length_b   1.000
_cell.length_c   1.000
_cell.angle_alpha   90.00
_cell.angle_beta   90.00
_cell.angle_gamma   90.00
#
_symmetry.space_group_name_H-M   'P 1'
#
loop_
_entity.id
_entity.type
_entity.pdbx_description
1 polymer ?
#
loop_
_entity_poly.entity_id
_entity_poly.type
_entity_poly.pdbx_seq_one_letter_code
_entity_poly.pdbx_strand_id
1 'polypeptide(L)'
;MNLAKVCIAVSVLLGLSMAANGLFMLVAPGTWYLAVPGVISTGPFNQHFVRDIGLVFLFLGTAFLVGAARPPARVFLWSAATLWLWGHALFHIWEVAVGICGPSALARDFPAVTLPAILAALLTLWARSSTAVQASPLADGVR
;
A
#
# COMPACT_ATOMS: atom_id res chain seq x y z
N MET A 1 20.71 -3.58 12.33
CA MET A 1 19.99 -4.47 11.39
C MET A 1 20.39 -4.09 9.97
N ASN A 2 20.66 -5.03 9.06
CA ASN A 2 21.01 -4.65 7.68
C ASN A 2 19.78 -4.09 6.94
N LEU A 3 19.99 -3.22 5.94
CA LEU A 3 18.91 -2.52 5.22
C LEU A 3 17.92 -3.51 4.60
N ALA A 4 18.39 -4.62 4.05
CA ALA A 4 17.52 -5.65 3.46
C ALA A 4 16.52 -6.23 4.46
N LYS A 5 16.96 -6.56 5.69
CA LYS A 5 16.06 -7.04 6.76
C LYS A 5 15.04 -5.97 7.14
N VAL A 6 15.46 -4.70 7.19
CA VAL A 6 14.53 -3.57 7.45
C VAL A 6 13.46 -3.49 6.35
N CYS A 7 13.86 -3.47 5.08
CA CYS A 7 12.91 -3.38 3.97
C CYS A 7 11.92 -4.55 3.94
N ILE A 8 12.39 -5.77 4.21
CA ILE A 8 11.51 -6.94 4.28
C ILE A 8 10.58 -6.88 5.50
N ALA A 9 11.08 -6.46 6.67
CA ALA A 9 10.22 -6.30 7.85
C ALA A 9 9.14 -5.24 7.62
N VAL A 10 9.50 -4.09 7.02
CA VAL A 10 8.56 -3.02 6.70
C VAL A 10 7.55 -3.47 5.65
N SER A 11 7.95 -4.22 4.62
CA SER A 11 7.01 -4.72 3.62
C SER A 11 6.05 -5.77 4.19
N VAL A 12 6.51 -6.62 5.11
CA VAL A 12 5.66 -7.57 5.83
C VAL A 12 4.67 -6.82 6.72
N LEU A 13 5.13 -5.83 7.50
CA LEU A 13 4.24 -5.02 8.33
C LEU A 13 3.19 -4.27 7.50
N LEU A 14 3.61 -3.64 6.39
CA LEU A 14 2.71 -2.97 5.46
C LEU A 14 1.69 -3.95 4.87
N GLY A 15 2.15 -5.14 4.44
CA GLY A 15 1.32 -6.18 3.87
C GLY A 15 0.28 -6.72 4.85
N LEU A 16 0.68 -6.99 6.10
CA LEU A 16 -0.22 -7.43 7.17
C LEU A 16 -1.25 -6.36 7.52
N SER A 17 -0.84 -5.09 7.65
CA SER A 17 -1.77 -3.98 7.93
C SER A 17 -2.80 -3.80 6.82
N MET A 18 -2.38 -3.89 5.56
CA MET A 18 -3.28 -3.84 4.40
C MET A 18 -4.28 -5.01 4.42
N ALA A 19 -3.78 -6.23 4.65
CA ALA A 19 -4.62 -7.42 4.70
C ALA A 19 -5.62 -7.37 5.87
N ALA A 20 -5.19 -6.91 7.05
CA ALA A 20 -6.04 -6.72 8.21
C ALA A 20 -7.13 -5.68 7.95
N ASN A 21 -6.79 -4.54 7.34
CA ASN A 21 -7.76 -3.51 6.96
C ASN A 21 -8.77 -4.06 5.94
N GLY A 22 -8.30 -4.75 4.89
CA GLY A 22 -9.17 -5.37 3.89
C GLY A 22 -10.11 -6.41 4.49
N LEU A 23 -9.61 -7.25 5.41
CA LEU A 23 -10.44 -8.22 6.12
C LEU A 23 -11.50 -7.54 7.00
N PHE A 24 -11.15 -6.44 7.69
CA PHE A 24 -12.10 -5.68 8.49
C PHE A 24 -13.23 -5.11 7.62
N MET A 25 -12.90 -4.58 6.43
CA MET A 25 -13.89 -4.11 5.44
C MET A 25 -14.81 -5.23 4.95
N LEU A 26 -14.30 -6.46 4.80
CA LEU A 26 -15.08 -7.61 4.35
C LEU A 26 -16.03 -8.15 5.43
N VAL A 27 -15.52 -8.31 6.65
CA VAL A 27 -16.23 -8.93 7.77
C VAL A 27 -17.23 -7.96 8.39
N ALA A 28 -16.84 -6.70 8.60
CA ALA A 28 -17.64 -5.71 9.32
C ALA A 28 -17.60 -4.33 8.62
N PRO A 29 -18.12 -4.21 7.38
CA PRO A 29 -18.02 -2.98 6.58
C PRO A 29 -18.68 -1.76 7.24
N GLY A 30 -19.80 -1.96 7.95
CA GLY A 30 -20.49 -0.87 8.65
C GLY A 30 -19.67 -0.32 9.81
N THR A 31 -19.05 -1.21 10.61
CA THR A 31 -18.16 -0.81 11.70
C THR A 31 -16.91 -0.12 11.15
N TRP A 32 -16.33 -0.63 10.06
CA TRP A 32 -15.21 0.02 9.39
C TRP A 32 -15.57 1.44 8.93
N TYR A 33 -16.73 1.60 8.26
CA TYR A 33 -17.21 2.89 7.76
C TYR A 33 -17.36 3.95 8.85
N LEU A 34 -17.82 3.54 10.05
CA LEU A 34 -17.99 4.43 11.20
C LEU A 34 -16.67 4.68 11.97
N ALA A 35 -15.74 3.73 11.93
CA ALA A 35 -14.51 3.79 12.71
C ALA A 35 -13.39 4.57 12.02
N VAL A 36 -13.34 4.58 10.68
CA VAL A 36 -12.27 5.25 9.94
C VAL A 36 -12.56 6.75 9.81
N PRO A 37 -11.71 7.64 10.35
CA PRO A 37 -11.94 9.08 10.29
C PRO A 37 -12.10 9.58 8.86
N GLY A 38 -13.09 10.43 8.64
CA GLY A 38 -13.33 11.07 7.34
C GLY A 38 -14.17 10.28 6.35
N VAL A 39 -14.25 8.94 6.48
CA VAL A 39 -15.02 8.11 5.54
C VAL A 39 -16.50 8.48 5.53
N ILE A 40 -17.09 8.80 6.68
CA ILE A 40 -18.49 9.23 6.76
C ILE A 40 -18.78 10.55 6.03
N SER A 41 -17.74 11.34 5.75
CA SER A 41 -17.86 12.64 5.05
C SER A 41 -17.75 12.54 3.53
N THR A 42 -17.41 11.37 2.98
CA THR A 42 -17.19 11.18 1.53
C THR A 42 -18.40 10.60 0.79
N GLY A 43 -19.49 10.28 1.49
CA GLY A 43 -20.74 9.80 0.90
C GLY A 43 -21.49 8.78 1.76
N PRO A 44 -22.70 8.38 1.36
CA PRO A 44 -23.52 7.42 2.11
C PRO A 44 -22.88 6.03 2.15
N PHE A 45 -23.15 5.28 3.23
CA PHE A 45 -22.67 3.91 3.38
C PHE A 45 -23.19 2.99 2.26
N ASN A 46 -22.26 2.31 1.59
CA ASN A 46 -22.56 1.24 0.64
C ASN A 46 -21.70 0.02 0.98
N GLN A 47 -22.34 -1.02 1.52
CA GLN A 47 -21.63 -2.22 1.96
C GLN A 47 -20.94 -3.00 0.84
N HIS A 48 -21.47 -2.96 -0.39
CA HIS A 48 -20.87 -3.65 -1.52
C HIS A 48 -19.57 -2.94 -1.90
N PHE A 49 -19.64 -1.61 -2.07
CA PHE A 49 -18.49 -0.77 -2.36
C PHE A 49 -17.37 -0.89 -1.33
N VAL A 50 -17.70 -0.90 -0.03
CA VAL A 50 -16.70 -1.11 1.03
C VAL A 50 -16.02 -2.48 0.90
N ARG A 51 -16.76 -3.53 0.55
CA ARG A 51 -16.19 -4.87 0.37
C ARG A 51 -15.32 -4.99 -0.89
N ASP A 52 -15.69 -4.30 -1.97
CA ASP A 52 -14.85 -4.23 -3.17
C ASP A 52 -13.49 -3.60 -2.86
N ILE A 53 -13.48 -2.49 -2.12
CA ILE A 53 -12.24 -1.87 -1.64
C ILE A 53 -11.51 -2.84 -0.68
N GLY A 54 -12.23 -3.56 0.16
CA GLY A 54 -11.67 -4.59 1.04
C GLY A 54 -10.89 -5.68 0.27
N LEU A 55 -11.44 -6.16 -0.85
CA LEU A 55 -10.75 -7.12 -1.74
C LEU A 55 -9.49 -6.50 -2.35
N VAL A 56 -9.52 -5.22 -2.73
CA VAL A 56 -8.34 -4.50 -3.21
C VAL A 56 -7.27 -4.45 -2.11
N PHE A 57 -7.61 -4.08 -0.87
CA PHE A 57 -6.66 -4.08 0.24
C PHE A 57 -6.07 -5.46 0.54
N LEU A 58 -6.86 -6.53 0.44
CA LEU A 58 -6.35 -7.91 0.52
C LEU A 58 -5.36 -8.21 -0.61
N PHE A 59 -5.65 -7.79 -1.84
CA PHE A 59 -4.75 -7.98 -2.98
C PHE A 59 -3.42 -7.25 -2.77
N LEU A 60 -3.46 -5.97 -2.36
CA LEU A 60 -2.26 -5.18 -2.08
C LEU A 60 -1.44 -5.81 -0.94
N GLY A 61 -2.09 -6.18 0.16
CA GLY A 61 -1.44 -6.83 1.30
C GLY A 61 -0.75 -8.13 0.89
N THR A 62 -1.47 -8.98 0.15
CA THR A 62 -0.94 -10.25 -0.37
C THR A 62 0.23 -10.02 -1.33
N ALA A 63 0.17 -9.01 -2.19
CA ALA A 63 1.28 -8.67 -3.09
C ALA A 63 2.57 -8.32 -2.32
N PHE A 64 2.46 -7.55 -1.22
CA PHE A 64 3.61 -7.24 -0.37
C PHE A 64 4.16 -8.49 0.32
N LEU A 65 3.29 -9.30 0.93
CA LEU A 65 3.68 -10.52 1.65
C LEU A 65 4.31 -11.58 0.72
N VAL A 66 3.69 -11.83 -0.43
CA VAL A 66 4.22 -12.77 -1.42
C VAL A 66 5.52 -12.25 -2.01
N GLY A 67 5.63 -10.95 -2.31
CA GLY A 67 6.90 -10.37 -2.79
C GLY A 67 8.02 -10.40 -1.74
N ALA A 68 7.69 -10.36 -0.44
CA ALA A 68 8.66 -10.58 0.62
C ALA A 68 9.21 -12.02 0.59
N ALA A 69 8.33 -13.01 0.44
CA ALA A 69 8.67 -14.44 0.41
C ALA A 69 9.22 -14.95 -0.94
N ARG A 70 8.94 -14.27 -2.06
CA ARG A 70 9.33 -14.69 -3.42
C ARG A 70 10.12 -13.59 -4.14
N PRO A 71 11.44 -13.52 -3.96
CA PRO A 71 12.29 -12.50 -4.57
C PRO A 71 12.10 -12.31 -6.09
N PRO A 72 11.95 -13.37 -6.92
CA PRO A 72 11.77 -13.20 -8.37
C PRO A 72 10.50 -12.44 -8.77
N ALA A 73 9.43 -12.53 -7.97
CA ALA A 73 8.16 -11.84 -8.24
C ALA A 73 8.04 -10.47 -7.55
N ARG A 74 8.98 -10.14 -6.65
CA ARG A 74 8.89 -9.01 -5.73
C ARG A 74 8.68 -7.68 -6.43
N VAL A 75 9.54 -7.36 -7.40
CA VAL A 75 9.50 -6.07 -8.09
C VAL A 75 8.18 -5.88 -8.81
N PHE A 76 7.69 -6.92 -9.50
CA PHE A 76 6.41 -6.86 -10.21
C PHE A 76 5.24 -6.64 -9.25
N LEU A 77 5.13 -7.48 -8.21
CA LEU A 77 4.04 -7.41 -7.24
C LEU A 77 4.03 -6.09 -6.47
N TRP A 78 5.18 -5.64 -5.99
CA TRP A 78 5.28 -4.40 -5.23
C TRP A 78 5.04 -3.19 -6.12
N SER A 79 5.49 -3.18 -7.38
CA SER A 79 5.22 -2.07 -8.32
C SER A 79 3.72 -1.93 -8.61
N ALA A 80 3.02 -3.04 -8.85
CA ALA A 80 1.57 -3.02 -9.08
C ALA A 80 0.82 -2.46 -7.86
N ALA A 81 1.18 -2.90 -6.65
CA ALA A 81 0.60 -2.39 -5.42
C ALA A 81 0.93 -0.90 -5.18
N THR A 82 2.18 -0.49 -5.42
CA THR A 82 2.63 0.91 -5.34
C THR A 82 1.82 1.81 -6.27
N LEU A 83 1.56 1.38 -7.51
CA LEU A 83 0.82 2.17 -8.49
C LEU A 83 -0.59 2.49 -7.99
N TRP A 84 -1.29 1.50 -7.46
CA TRP A 84 -2.63 1.71 -6.91
C TRP A 84 -2.62 2.62 -5.68
N LEU A 85 -1.69 2.41 -4.75
CA LEU A 85 -1.57 3.25 -3.54
C LEU A 85 -1.29 4.71 -3.89
N TRP A 86 -0.44 4.98 -4.87
CA TRP A 86 -0.20 6.34 -5.35
C TRP A 86 -1.39 6.92 -6.11
N GLY A 87 -2.05 6.13 -6.95
CA GLY A 87 -3.30 6.56 -7.60
C GLY A 87 -4.36 6.97 -6.56
N HIS A 88 -4.50 6.20 -5.48
CA HIS A 88 -5.39 6.52 -4.38
C HIS A 88 -4.95 7.77 -3.61
N ALA A 89 -3.67 7.90 -3.26
CA ALA A 89 -3.18 9.10 -2.57
C ALA A 89 -3.35 10.38 -3.41
N LEU A 90 -3.10 10.30 -4.73
CA LEU A 90 -3.33 11.39 -5.66
C LEU A 90 -4.82 11.72 -5.80
N PHE A 91 -5.71 10.73 -5.69
CA PHE A 91 -7.15 10.95 -5.68
C PHE A 91 -7.60 11.81 -4.50
N HIS A 92 -7.07 11.58 -3.29
CA HIS A 92 -7.35 12.43 -2.12
C HIS A 92 -6.85 13.87 -2.31
N ILE A 93 -5.69 14.05 -2.96
CA ILE A 93 -5.19 15.38 -3.33
C ILE A 93 -6.14 16.05 -4.33
N TRP A 94 -6.63 15.29 -5.31
CA TRP A 94 -7.58 15.78 -6.30
C TRP A 94 -8.90 16.19 -5.65
N GLU A 95 -9.45 15.41 -4.72
CA GLU A 95 -10.70 15.75 -3.98
C GLU A 95 -10.59 17.10 -3.26
N VAL A 96 -9.42 17.38 -2.67
CA VAL A 96 -9.13 18.68 -2.05
C VAL A 96 -9.01 19.78 -3.11
N ALA A 97 -8.33 19.51 -4.22
CA ALA A 97 -8.14 20.47 -5.30
C ALA A 97 -9.45 20.89 -5.98
N VAL A 98 -10.43 19.98 -6.09
CA VAL A 98 -11.75 20.28 -6.67
C VAL A 98 -12.79 20.70 -5.64
N GLY A 99 -12.43 20.82 -4.36
CA GLY A 99 -13.30 21.34 -3.29
C GLY A 99 -14.31 20.35 -2.73
N ILE A 100 -14.15 19.03 -2.99
CA ILE A 100 -14.95 17.98 -2.34
C ILE A 100 -14.59 17.87 -0.86
N CYS A 101 -13.29 17.97 -0.55
CA CYS A 101 -12.74 17.89 0.80
C CYS A 101 -12.00 19.17 1.18
N GLY A 102 -12.01 19.52 2.47
CA GLY A 102 -11.16 20.59 2.99
C GLY A 102 -9.68 20.17 3.08
N PRO A 103 -8.71 21.10 3.05
CA PRO A 103 -7.27 20.78 3.11
C PRO A 103 -6.85 19.97 4.35
N SER A 104 -7.59 20.06 5.46
CA SER A 104 -7.36 19.27 6.67
C SER A 104 -7.50 17.75 6.44
N ALA A 105 -8.21 17.33 5.38
CA ALA A 105 -8.31 15.94 4.96
C ALA A 105 -6.92 15.35 4.68
N LEU A 106 -6.02 16.09 4.03
CA LEU A 106 -4.67 15.60 3.71
C LEU A 106 -3.88 15.22 4.96
N ALA A 107 -3.98 16.02 6.03
CA ALA A 107 -3.30 15.74 7.29
C ALA A 107 -3.92 14.53 8.02
N ARG A 108 -5.27 14.44 8.02
CA ARG A 108 -6.01 13.30 8.58
C ARG A 108 -5.68 12.00 7.86
N ASP A 109 -5.63 12.04 6.54
CA ASP A 109 -5.51 10.85 5.70
C ASP A 109 -4.06 10.41 5.51
N PHE A 110 -3.09 11.30 5.78
CA PHE A 110 -1.65 11.02 5.62
C PHE A 110 -1.21 9.67 6.22
N PRO A 111 -1.53 9.30 7.47
CA PRO A 111 -1.02 8.07 8.07
C PRO A 111 -1.54 6.79 7.39
N ALA A 112 -2.75 6.82 6.84
CA ALA A 112 -3.44 5.65 6.30
C ALA A 112 -3.48 5.61 4.77
N VAL A 113 -3.20 6.72 4.09
CA VAL A 113 -3.28 6.88 2.64
C VAL A 113 -1.91 7.20 2.05
N THR A 114 -1.36 8.37 2.38
CA THR A 114 -0.14 8.88 1.75
C THR A 114 1.13 8.18 2.25
N LEU A 115 1.25 7.95 3.55
CA LEU A 115 2.41 7.27 4.14
C LEU A 115 2.58 5.85 3.59
N PRO A 116 1.53 4.99 3.51
CA PRO A 116 1.62 3.70 2.84
C PRO A 116 2.08 3.78 1.38
N ALA A 117 1.64 4.78 0.62
CA ALA A 117 2.08 4.98 -0.76
C ALA A 117 3.58 5.33 -0.85
N ILE A 118 4.07 6.21 0.03
CA ILE A 118 5.50 6.56 0.14
C ILE A 118 6.32 5.32 0.51
N LEU A 119 5.92 4.59 1.56
CA LEU A 119 6.62 3.38 1.99
C LEU A 119 6.66 2.33 0.87
N ALA A 120 5.54 2.11 0.19
CA ALA A 120 5.44 1.22 -0.95
C ALA A 120 6.43 1.61 -2.07
N ALA A 121 6.52 2.89 -2.42
CA ALA A 121 7.46 3.36 -3.43
C ALA A 121 8.93 3.16 -3.01
N LEU A 122 9.28 3.50 -1.77
CA LEU A 122 10.64 3.31 -1.25
C LEU A 122 11.03 1.82 -1.25
N LEU A 123 10.13 0.94 -0.83
CA LEU A 123 10.33 -0.51 -0.86
C LEU A 123 10.52 -1.03 -2.29
N THR A 124 9.67 -0.59 -3.22
CA THR A 124 9.76 -0.98 -4.64
C THR A 124 11.06 -0.50 -5.28
N LEU A 125 11.47 0.74 -5.03
CA LEU A 125 12.74 1.29 -5.53
C LEU A 125 13.94 0.53 -4.98
N TRP A 126 13.93 0.20 -3.68
CA TRP A 126 14.95 -0.64 -3.07
C TRP A 126 15.01 -2.05 -3.68
N ALA A 127 13.85 -2.68 -3.92
CA ALA A 127 13.78 -4.01 -4.52
C ALA A 127 14.34 -4.00 -5.96
N ARG A 128 14.06 -2.94 -6.72
CA ARG A 128 14.59 -2.74 -8.08
C ARG A 128 16.10 -2.57 -8.09
N SER A 129 16.65 -1.71 -7.23
CA SER A 129 18.11 -1.49 -7.17
C SER A 129 18.85 -2.75 -6.71
N SER A 130 18.28 -3.49 -5.76
CA SER A 130 18.86 -4.76 -5.28
C SER A 130 18.91 -5.84 -6.36
N THR A 131 17.88 -5.92 -7.20
CA THR A 131 17.83 -6.88 -8.33
C THR A 131 18.83 -6.50 -9.42
N ALA A 132 18.95 -5.20 -9.74
CA ALA A 132 19.91 -4.71 -10.72
C ALA A 132 21.37 -4.98 -10.31
N VAL A 133 21.69 -4.82 -9.03
CA VAL A 133 23.03 -5.15 -8.49
C VAL A 133 23.33 -6.64 -8.63
N GLN A 134 22.36 -7.52 -8.36
CA GLN A 134 22.53 -8.97 -8.48
C GLN A 134 22.68 -9.44 -9.94
N ALA A 135 22.13 -8.71 -10.90
CA ALA A 135 22.22 -9.05 -12.32
C ALA A 135 23.48 -8.47 -13.02
N SER A 136 24.34 -7.72 -12.32
CA SER A 136 25.53 -7.10 -12.91
C SER A 136 26.63 -8.14 -13.20
N PRO A 137 27.25 -8.15 -14.40
CA PRO A 137 28.30 -9.11 -14.77
C PRO A 137 29.52 -9.11 -13.84
N LEU A 138 29.78 -8.00 -13.16
CA LEU A 138 30.89 -7.89 -12.18
C LEU A 138 30.63 -8.72 -10.90
N ALA A 139 29.39 -9.08 -10.61
CA ALA A 139 29.03 -9.94 -9.47
C ALA A 139 29.30 -11.43 -9.75
N ASP A 140 29.34 -11.83 -11.03
CA ASP A 140 29.54 -13.21 -11.46
C ASP A 140 31.03 -13.57 -11.63
N GLY A 141 31.92 -12.58 -11.80
CA GLY A 141 33.37 -12.77 -12.01
C GLY A 141 34.21 -12.99 -10.75
N VAL A 142 33.60 -13.11 -9.57
CA VAL A 142 34.29 -13.29 -8.27
C VAL A 142 34.00 -14.67 -7.65
N ARG A 143 33.45 -15.62 -8.42
CA ARG A 143 33.22 -17.00 -7.98
C ARG A 143 34.20 -17.98 -8.59
#